data_AF-A0ABD0YQP8-F1
#
_entry.id   AF-A0ABD0YQP8-F1
#
_cell.length_a   1.000
_cell.length_b   1.000
_cell.length_c   1.000
_cell.angle_alpha   90.00
_cell.angle_beta   90.00
_cell.angle_gamma   90.00
#
_symmetry.space_group_name_H-M   'P 1'
#
loop_
_entity.id
_entity.type
_entity.pdbx_description
1 polymer ?
#
loop_
_entity_poly.entity_id
_entity_poly.type
_entity_poly.pdbx_seq_one_letter_code
_entity_poly.pdbx_strand_id
1 'polypeptide(L)'
;MRFCSNGSVQTATQSAASDVKISDSCASRLNEIGEGKALRVLIEGGGCSGFQYKFLLDNAINDDDRIFEKEGAKVVIDSLSLEYIKGSTIDYHRELIRSSFRIINNPLAERGCSCGSSFSIKID
;
A
#
# COMPACT_ATOMS: atom_id res chain seq x y z
N MET A 1 46.50 -12.27 11.68
CA MET A 1 45.89 -11.02 11.19
C MET A 1 44.65 -11.36 10.39
N ARG A 2 43.46 -11.02 10.90
CA ARG A 2 42.15 -11.33 10.31
C ARG A 2 41.82 -10.28 9.24
N PHE A 3 41.57 -10.73 8.01
CA PHE A 3 40.94 -9.91 6.97
C PHE A 3 39.47 -10.32 6.87
N CYS A 4 38.57 -9.46 7.37
CA CYS A 4 37.15 -9.52 7.02
C CYS A 4 36.92 -8.53 5.87
N SER A 5 36.63 -9.06 4.69
CA SER A 5 36.40 -8.29 3.47
C SER A 5 34.99 -7.70 3.44
N ASN A 6 34.98 -6.44 3.04
CA ASN A 6 33.88 -5.54 2.70
C ASN A 6 32.70 -6.13 1.91
N GLY A 7 31.53 -5.51 2.13
CA GLY A 7 30.89 -4.77 1.03
C GLY A 7 29.51 -5.26 0.60
N SER A 8 28.46 -4.89 1.33
CA SER A 8 27.10 -4.83 0.80
C SER A 8 26.69 -3.37 0.66
N VAL A 9 26.72 -2.89 -0.59
CA VAL A 9 26.25 -1.57 -1.00
C VAL A 9 24.74 -1.56 -0.85
N GLN A 10 24.24 -0.95 0.21
CA GLN A 10 22.83 -0.64 0.38
C GLN A 10 22.59 0.76 -0.23
N THR A 11 22.15 0.78 -1.48
CA THR A 11 21.67 1.99 -2.14
C THR A 11 20.28 2.33 -1.59
N ALA A 12 20.24 2.88 -0.38
CA ALA A 12 19.00 3.39 0.22
C ALA A 12 18.76 4.82 -0.28
N THR A 13 18.04 4.94 -1.39
CA THR A 13 17.51 6.23 -1.84
C THR A 13 16.49 6.72 -0.81
N GLN A 14 16.89 7.73 -0.04
CA GLN A 14 16.02 8.48 0.87
C GLN A 14 15.11 9.42 0.07
N SER A 15 13.80 9.35 0.29
CA SER A 15 12.90 10.49 0.04
C SER A 15 11.71 10.51 0.99
N ALA A 16 11.80 11.47 1.91
CA ALA A 16 10.73 12.23 2.57
C ALA A 16 9.35 11.58 2.81
N ALA A 17 9.16 11.11 4.04
CA ALA A 17 8.09 11.53 4.98
C ALA A 17 6.68 11.83 4.41
N SER A 18 6.10 10.87 3.70
CA SER A 18 4.65 10.63 3.71
C SER A 18 4.47 9.14 3.95
N ASP A 19 3.91 8.76 5.10
CA ASP A 19 4.13 7.47 5.80
C ASP A 19 3.47 6.24 5.13
N VAL A 20 3.54 6.09 3.81
CA VAL A 20 3.03 4.90 3.10
C VAL A 20 4.19 3.97 2.79
N LYS A 21 4.08 2.73 3.23
CA LYS A 21 5.08 1.68 3.01
C LYS A 21 4.65 0.78 1.85
N ILE A 22 5.62 0.28 1.09
CA ILE A 22 5.38 -0.68 0.00
C ILE A 22 6.01 -2.01 0.43
N SER A 23 5.28 -3.12 0.35
CA SER A 23 5.82 -4.45 0.63
C SER A 23 6.65 -4.97 -0.55
N ASP A 24 7.57 -5.90 -0.28
CA ASP A 24 8.44 -6.51 -1.29
C ASP A 24 7.62 -7.28 -2.34
N SER A 25 6.52 -7.92 -1.93
CA SER A 25 5.58 -8.61 -2.83
C SER A 25 4.91 -7.63 -3.81
N CYS A 26 4.55 -6.43 -3.32
CA CYS A 26 3.98 -5.38 -4.16
C CYS A 26 5.02 -4.86 -5.17
N ALA A 27 6.23 -4.55 -4.71
CA ALA A 27 7.31 -4.09 -5.56
C ALA A 27 7.69 -5.12 -6.63
N SER A 28 7.85 -6.38 -6.25
CA SER A 28 8.12 -7.48 -7.19
C SER A 28 7.00 -7.59 -8.22
N ARG A 29 5.73 -7.55 -7.80
CA ARG A 29 4.61 -7.63 -8.73
C ARG A 29 4.56 -6.46 -9.70
N LEU A 30 4.82 -5.24 -9.23
CA LEU A 30 4.85 -4.06 -10.09
C LEU A 30 6.00 -4.09 -11.09
N ASN A 31 7.14 -4.66 -10.73
CA ASN A 31 8.20 -4.89 -11.70
C ASN A 31 7.79 -5.92 -12.78
N GLU A 32 6.98 -6.92 -12.43
CA GLU A 32 6.44 -7.90 -13.40
C GLU A 32 5.38 -7.30 -14.34
N ILE A 33 4.43 -6.51 -13.81
CA ILE A 33 3.25 -6.04 -14.57
C ILE A 33 3.34 -4.59 -15.02
N GLY A 34 4.27 -3.83 -14.46
CA GLY A 34 4.32 -2.38 -14.59
C GLY A 34 4.81 -1.93 -15.94
N GLU A 35 5.69 -2.67 -16.62
CA GLU A 35 6.25 -2.29 -17.94
C GLU A 35 6.67 -0.80 -18.02
N GLY A 36 7.16 -0.22 -16.91
CA GLY A 36 7.53 1.20 -16.81
C GLY A 36 6.40 2.18 -16.43
N LYS A 37 5.18 1.69 -16.18
CA LYS A 37 4.04 2.44 -15.62
C LYS A 37 4.10 2.51 -14.10
N ALA A 38 3.45 3.50 -13.53
CA ALA A 38 3.30 3.64 -12.09
C ALA A 38 1.95 3.05 -11.62
N LEU A 39 1.94 2.50 -10.40
CA LEU A 39 0.70 2.06 -9.76
C LEU A 39 0.01 3.24 -9.10
N ARG A 40 -1.12 3.67 -9.66
CA ARG A 40 -2.00 4.66 -9.06
C ARG A 40 -2.94 4.04 -8.03
N VAL A 41 -2.92 4.58 -6.82
CA VAL A 41 -3.83 4.18 -5.74
C VAL A 41 -4.91 5.24 -5.58
N LEU A 42 -6.17 4.81 -5.67
CA LEU A 42 -7.35 5.65 -5.44
C LEU A 42 -8.24 5.01 -4.39
N ILE A 43 -8.99 5.84 -3.70
CA ILE A 43 -9.97 5.41 -2.70
C ILE A 43 -11.35 5.76 -3.23
N GLU A 44 -12.15 4.73 -3.49
CA GLU A 44 -13.54 4.89 -3.89
C GLU A 44 -14.46 4.52 -2.72
N GLY A 45 -15.55 5.26 -2.54
CA GLY A 45 -16.58 4.89 -1.57
C GLY A 45 -17.25 3.57 -1.99
N GLY A 46 -17.08 2.50 -1.19
CA GLY A 46 -17.57 1.17 -1.51
C GLY A 46 -18.75 0.72 -0.64
N GLY A 47 -19.95 0.66 -1.22
CA GLY A 47 -21.11 -0.07 -0.67
C GLY A 47 -21.51 0.22 0.80
N CYS A 48 -22.29 -0.70 1.38
CA CYS A 48 -22.89 -0.56 2.73
C CYS A 48 -21.88 -0.65 3.90
N SER A 49 -20.61 -0.97 3.62
CA SER A 49 -19.60 -1.33 4.65
C SER A 49 -18.26 -0.58 4.53
N GLY A 50 -18.20 0.49 3.74
CA GLY A 50 -17.06 1.40 3.75
C GLY A 50 -16.04 1.15 2.63
N PHE A 51 -15.34 2.24 2.31
CA PHE A 51 -14.30 2.46 1.29
C PHE A 51 -13.64 1.24 0.64
N GLN A 52 -13.56 1.25 -0.68
CA GLN A 52 -12.79 0.33 -1.52
C GLN A 52 -11.54 1.01 -2.08
N TYR A 53 -10.44 0.27 -2.10
CA TYR A 53 -9.20 0.72 -2.70
C TYR A 53 -9.13 0.26 -4.15
N LYS A 54 -8.83 1.19 -5.05
CA LYS A 54 -8.67 0.93 -6.48
C LYS A 54 -7.23 1.17 -6.89
N PHE A 55 -6.72 0.24 -7.69
CA PHE A 55 -5.36 0.24 -8.17
C PHE A 55 -5.39 0.28 -9.69
N LEU A 56 -4.75 1.27 -10.28
CA LEU A 56 -4.66 1.46 -11.73
C LEU A 56 -3.20 1.54 -12.14
N LEU A 57 -2.83 0.95 -13.27
CA LEU A 57 -1.49 1.13 -13.83
C LEU A 57 -1.56 2.26 -14.84
N ASP A 58 -0.89 3.36 -14.52
CA ASP A 58 -0.91 4.56 -15.34
C ASP A 58 0.46 5.23 -15.37
N ASN A 59 0.75 5.94 -16.46
CA ASN A 59 2.02 6.66 -16.60
C ASN A 59 1.85 8.18 -16.39
N ALA A 60 0.63 8.67 -16.23
CA ALA A 60 0.37 10.07 -15.99
C ALA A 60 0.53 10.38 -14.49
N ILE A 61 1.54 11.20 -14.20
CA ILE A 61 1.75 11.75 -12.87
C ILE A 61 1.25 13.20 -12.91
N ASN A 62 0.28 13.52 -12.07
CA ASN A 62 -0.21 14.88 -11.88
C ASN A 62 0.63 15.61 -10.83
N ASP A 63 0.57 16.94 -10.82
CA ASP A 63 1.36 17.79 -9.92
C ASP A 63 1.00 17.59 -8.44
N ASP A 64 -0.26 17.20 -8.17
CA ASP A 64 -0.78 16.94 -6.83
C ASP A 64 -0.56 15.48 -6.37
N ASP A 65 0.00 14.62 -7.22
CA ASP A 65 0.28 13.23 -6.85
C ASP A 65 1.59 13.10 -6.06
N ARG A 66 1.59 12.22 -5.07
CA ARG A 66 2.79 11.78 -4.37
C ARG A 66 3.33 10.50 -4.98
N ILE A 67 4.60 10.55 -5.38
CA ILE A 67 5.31 9.43 -5.99
C ILE A 67 6.13 8.73 -4.90
N PHE A 68 5.94 7.42 -4.79
CA PHE A 68 6.70 6.52 -3.93
C PHE A 68 7.42 5.51 -4.81
N GLU A 69 8.72 5.37 -4.62
CA GLU A 69 9.53 4.41 -5.37
C GLU A 69 10.12 3.38 -4.39
N LYS A 70 9.97 2.09 -4.74
CA LYS A 70 10.62 0.99 -4.02
C LYS A 70 11.15 -0.03 -5.02
N GLU A 71 12.46 -0.26 -5.02
CA GLU A 71 13.10 -1.32 -5.83
C GLU A 71 12.68 -1.28 -7.31
N GLY A 72 12.62 -0.08 -7.91
CA GLY A 72 12.20 0.12 -9.30
C GLY A 72 10.68 0.16 -9.53
N ALA A 73 9.88 -0.23 -8.55
CA ALA A 73 8.44 -0.08 -8.59
C ALA A 73 8.02 1.34 -8.22
N LYS A 74 7.25 1.99 -9.09
CA LYS A 74 6.68 3.33 -8.86
C LYS A 74 5.23 3.21 -8.47
N VAL A 75 4.85 3.91 -7.40
CA VAL A 75 3.48 4.02 -6.90
C VAL A 75 3.14 5.50 -6.81
N VAL A 76 2.01 5.89 -7.36
CA VAL A 76 1.49 7.26 -7.32
C VAL A 76 0.20 7.29 -6.53
N ILE A 77 0.08 8.28 -5.65
CA ILE A 77 -1.06 8.42 -4.75
C ILE A 77 -1.48 9.88 -4.76
N ASP A 78 -2.73 10.13 -5.12
CA ASP A 78 -3.32 11.47 -5.06
C ASP A 78 -3.34 12.00 -3.61
N SER A 79 -3.17 13.31 -3.41
CA SER A 79 -3.14 13.90 -2.05
C SER A 79 -4.36 13.54 -1.22
N LEU A 80 -5.56 13.54 -1.80
CA LEU A 80 -6.78 13.18 -1.08
C LEU A 80 -6.73 11.73 -0.62
N SER A 81 -6.32 10.82 -1.51
CA SER A 81 -6.19 9.41 -1.17
C SER A 81 -5.12 9.18 -0.12
N LEU A 82 -4.00 9.90 -0.21
CA LEU A 82 -2.90 9.82 0.75
C LEU A 82 -3.36 10.13 2.17
N GLU A 83 -4.28 11.08 2.37
CA GLU A 83 -4.81 11.41 3.70
C GLU A 83 -5.51 10.24 4.38
N TYR A 84 -6.10 9.31 3.63
CA TYR A 84 -6.81 8.14 4.17
C TYR A 84 -5.94 6.89 4.35
N ILE A 85 -4.77 6.83 3.68
CA ILE A 85 -3.85 5.68 3.77
C ILE A 85 -2.48 6.05 4.33
N LYS A 86 -2.33 7.26 4.87
CA LYS A 86 -1.15 7.69 5.59
C LYS A 86 -0.87 6.75 6.78
N GLY A 87 0.35 6.23 6.86
CA GLY A 87 0.75 5.25 7.88
C GLY A 87 0.51 3.80 7.47
N SER A 88 -0.07 3.56 6.29
CA SER A 88 -0.46 2.22 5.84
C SER A 88 0.64 1.55 5.02
N THR A 89 0.54 0.23 4.88
CA THR A 89 1.40 -0.56 4.01
C THR A 89 0.62 -1.10 2.82
N ILE A 90 1.08 -0.84 1.61
CA ILE A 90 0.56 -1.41 0.38
C ILE A 90 1.21 -2.78 0.19
N ASP A 91 0.38 -3.83 0.22
CA ASP A 91 0.79 -5.21 0.02
C ASP A 91 0.10 -5.81 -1.22
N TYR A 92 0.72 -6.85 -1.77
CA TYR A 92 0.12 -7.62 -2.85
C TYR A 92 -0.21 -9.02 -2.37
N HIS A 93 -1.51 -9.29 -2.24
CA HIS A 93 -2.00 -10.58 -1.80
C HIS A 93 -2.25 -11.49 -3.00
N ARG A 94 -1.60 -12.66 -3.00
CA ARG A 94 -1.73 -13.69 -4.04
C ARG A 94 -2.27 -14.98 -3.40
N GLU A 95 -3.51 -15.31 -3.73
CA GLU A 95 -4.18 -16.56 -3.38
C GLU A 95 -4.19 -17.50 -4.59
N LEU A 96 -4.51 -18.78 -4.38
CA LEU A 96 -4.59 -19.80 -5.44
C LEU A 96 -5.58 -19.43 -6.57
N ILE A 97 -6.64 -18.69 -6.25
CA ILE A 97 -7.72 -18.36 -7.19
C ILE A 97 -7.77 -16.89 -7.60
N ARG A 98 -7.13 -16.00 -6.83
CA ARG A 98 -7.20 -14.55 -7.01
C ARG A 98 -5.94 -13.89 -6.53
N SER A 99 -5.60 -12.78 -7.18
CA SER A 99 -4.53 -11.92 -6.72
C SER A 99 -4.97 -10.47 -6.82
N SER A 100 -4.68 -9.71 -5.77
CA SER A 100 -5.21 -8.36 -5.59
C SER A 100 -4.27 -7.55 -4.72
N PHE A 101 -4.05 -6.30 -5.09
CA PHE A 101 -3.42 -5.30 -4.22
C PHE A 101 -4.34 -5.00 -3.05
N ARG A 102 -3.78 -4.88 -1.85
CA ARG A 102 -4.51 -4.56 -0.62
C ARG A 102 -3.67 -3.60 0.21
N ILE A 103 -4.35 -2.76 0.97
CA ILE A 103 -3.70 -1.89 1.96
C ILE A 103 -3.90 -2.52 3.32
N ILE A 104 -2.81 -2.75 4.03
CA ILE A 104 -2.77 -3.35 5.37
C ILE A 104 -2.21 -2.35 6.37
N ASN A 105 -2.46 -2.59 7.66
CA ASN A 105 -1.92 -1.78 8.76
C ASN A 105 -2.28 -0.29 8.64
N ASN A 106 -3.52 0.01 8.22
CA ASN A 106 -4.00 1.38 8.08
C ASN A 106 -4.58 1.88 9.42
N PRO A 107 -3.87 2.77 10.15
CA PRO A 107 -4.34 3.27 11.45
C PRO A 107 -5.63 4.09 11.34
N LEU A 108 -5.97 4.60 10.16
CA LEU A 108 -7.18 5.37 9.88
C LEU A 108 -8.39 4.47 9.63
N ALA A 109 -8.18 3.31 8.99
CA ALA A 109 -9.24 2.33 8.74
C ALA A 109 -9.60 1.52 10.01
N GLU A 110 -8.63 1.23 10.88
CA GLU A 110 -8.86 0.49 12.14
C GLU A 110 -9.80 1.21 13.12
N ARG A 111 -9.97 2.53 12.98
CA ARG A 111 -10.96 3.32 13.75
C ARG A 111 -12.41 3.02 13.35
N GLY A 112 -12.65 2.27 12.27
CA GLY A 112 -13.96 2.13 11.64
C GLY A 112 -14.86 0.99 12.12
N CYS A 113 -14.40 0.06 12.97
CA CYS A 113 -15.26 -1.06 13.39
C CYS A 113 -15.00 -1.53 14.82
N SER A 114 -15.48 -0.75 15.79
CA SER A 114 -15.68 -1.20 17.17
C SER A 114 -17.18 -1.42 17.44
N CYS A 115 -17.82 -2.31 16.69
CA CYS A 115 -19.10 -2.91 17.11
C CYS A 115 -18.85 -4.38 17.44
N GLY A 116 -18.11 -4.60 18.53
CA GLY A 116 -18.03 -5.88 19.22
C GLY A 116 -19.31 -6.12 20.03
N SER A 117 -20.46 -6.19 19.39
CA SER A 117 -21.74 -6.50 20.06
C SER A 117 -22.29 -7.84 19.60
N SER A 118 -21.49 -8.89 19.78
CA SER A 118 -22.03 -10.23 20.04
C SER A 118 -22.42 -10.33 21.52
N PHE A 119 -23.45 -9.61 21.96
CA PHE A 119 -24.05 -9.83 23.28
C PHE A 119 -25.52 -9.43 23.32
N SER A 120 -26.28 -10.20 24.13
CA SER A 120 -27.71 -10.14 24.47
C SER A 120 -28.61 -10.98 23.56
N ILE A 121 -29.31 -12.01 24.05
CA ILE A 121 -29.90 -12.19 25.39
C ILE A 121 -29.97 -13.69 25.72
N LYS A 122 -29.49 -14.10 26.91
CA LYS A 122 -30.02 -15.29 27.57
C LYS A 122 -31.46 -14.95 27.95
N ILE A 123 -32.41 -15.67 27.35
CA ILE A 123 -33.77 -15.73 27.86
C ILE A 123 -33.72 -16.62 29.10
N ASP A 124 -34.11 -16.07 30.25
CA ASP A 124 -34.54 -16.84 31.42
C ASP A 124 -35.96 -17.34 31.16
#